data_AF-B6G8L1-F1
#
_entry.id   AF-B6G8L1-F1
#
_cell.length_a   1.000
_cell.length_b   1.000
_cell.length_c   1.000
_cell.angle_alpha   90.00
_cell.angle_beta   90.00
_cell.angle_gamma   90.00
#
_symmetry.space_group_name_H-M   'P 1'
#
loop_
_entity.id
_entity.type
_entity.pdbx_description
1 polymer ?
#
loop_
_entity_poly.entity_id
_entity_poly.type
_entity_poly.pdbx_seq_one_letter_code
_entity_poly.pdbx_strand_id
1 'polypeptide(L)'
;MRGCGSDLPSRADADACLLRPAARANVLAELVAACGWGFDSVAVIATSPADRDMLLAAGTAFALKGAGYDALAAADRTFPAREAGGFTQAVDAVCTLALPANP
;
A
#
# COMPACT_ATOMS: atom_id res chain seq x y z
N MET A 1 -8.59 13.98 36.43
CA MET A 1 -8.01 14.60 35.21
C MET A 1 -6.54 14.23 35.13
N ARG A 2 -6.16 13.33 34.23
CA ARG A 2 -4.77 13.06 33.85
C ARG A 2 -4.72 13.26 32.34
N GLY A 3 -3.83 14.13 31.90
CA GLY A 3 -3.81 14.66 30.54
C GLY A 3 -3.61 13.55 29.51
N CYS A 4 -4.49 13.53 28.51
CA CYS A 4 -4.19 12.98 27.20
C CYS A 4 -3.10 13.86 26.58
N GLY A 5 -1.84 13.58 26.91
CA GLY A 5 -0.71 14.02 26.13
C GLY A 5 -0.80 13.32 24.78
N SER A 6 -1.03 14.07 23.73
CA SER A 6 -0.96 13.61 22.35
C SER A 6 0.48 13.25 22.03
N ASP A 7 0.92 12.06 22.44
CA ASP A 7 2.14 11.42 21.92
C ASP A 7 1.84 10.84 20.53
N LEU A 8 1.42 11.71 19.61
CA LEU A 8 1.51 11.39 18.20
C LEU A 8 3.01 11.29 17.90
N PRO A 9 3.51 10.13 17.42
CA PRO A 9 4.92 9.98 17.11
C PRO A 9 5.35 11.09 16.16
N SER A 10 6.56 11.60 16.35
CA SER A 10 7.13 12.59 15.43
C SER A 10 7.05 12.04 14.01
N ARG A 11 6.89 12.91 13.01
CA ARG A 11 6.86 12.50 11.60
C ARG A 11 8.05 11.61 11.23
N ALA A 12 9.22 11.88 11.82
CA ALA A 12 10.42 11.05 11.65
C ALA A 12 10.29 9.65 12.26
N ASP A 13 9.64 9.52 13.42
CA ASP A 13 9.38 8.22 14.06
C ASP A 13 8.31 7.43 13.29
N ALA A 14 7.29 8.11 12.75
CA ALA A 14 6.31 7.51 11.85
C ALA A 14 6.96 7.01 10.56
N ASP A 15 7.82 7.82 9.93
CA ASP A 15 8.57 7.43 8.72
C ASP A 15 9.54 6.26 8.99
N ALA A 16 10.19 6.25 10.16
CA ALA A 16 11.05 5.13 10.57
C ALA A 16 10.25 3.84 10.84
N CYS A 17 9.06 3.95 11.42
CA CYS A 17 8.14 2.82 11.55
C CYS A 17 7.74 2.28 10.18
N LEU A 18 7.47 3.14 9.19
CA LEU A 18 7.20 2.74 7.81
C LEU A 18 8.41 2.08 7.12
N LEU A 19 9.60 2.01 7.72
CA LEU A 19 10.68 1.16 7.17
C LEU A 19 10.48 -0.33 7.50
N ARG A 20 9.59 -0.65 8.46
CA ARG A 20 9.28 -2.03 8.85
C ARG A 20 8.08 -2.55 8.05
N PRO A 21 8.18 -3.72 7.39
CA PRO A 21 7.08 -4.28 6.59
C PRO A 21 5.76 -4.40 7.37
N ALA A 22 5.81 -4.99 8.57
CA ALA A 22 4.65 -5.18 9.44
C ALA A 22 3.99 -3.86 9.89
N ALA A 23 4.75 -2.76 10.02
CA ALA A 23 4.18 -1.48 10.41
C ALA A 23 3.35 -0.87 9.28
N ARG A 24 3.74 -1.07 8.01
CA ARG A 24 2.96 -0.61 6.85
C ARG A 24 1.62 -1.32 6.75
N ALA A 25 1.60 -2.64 6.96
CA ALA A 25 0.38 -3.43 6.97
C ALA A 25 -0.57 -3.02 8.13
N ASN A 26 -0.02 -2.71 9.31
CA ASN A 26 -0.83 -2.22 10.44
C ASN A 26 -1.46 -0.85 10.14
N VAL A 27 -0.69 0.08 9.57
CA VAL A 27 -1.23 1.40 9.16
C VAL A 27 -2.33 1.24 8.11
N LEU A 28 -2.18 0.30 7.17
CA LEU A 28 -3.24 -0.01 6.22
C LEU A 28 -4.50 -0.52 6.93
N ALA A 29 -4.35 -1.45 7.87
CA ALA A 29 -5.47 -2.00 8.63
C ALA A 29 -6.22 -0.91 9.42
N GLU A 30 -5.50 0.00 10.05
CA GLU A 30 -6.08 1.14 10.77
C GLU A 30 -6.87 2.08 9.84
N LEU A 31 -6.32 2.39 8.65
CA LEU A 31 -7.00 3.24 7.67
C LEU A 31 -8.26 2.57 7.11
N VAL A 32 -8.18 1.29 6.76
CA VAL A 32 -9.31 0.51 6.26
C VAL A 32 -10.44 0.49 7.29
N ALA A 33 -10.09 0.25 8.57
CA ALA A 33 -11.05 0.29 9.67
C ALA A 33 -11.65 1.69 9.88
N ALA A 34 -10.83 2.75 9.85
CA ALA A 34 -11.28 4.13 10.02
C ALA A 34 -12.22 4.60 8.89
N CYS A 35 -12.02 4.10 7.68
CA CYS A 35 -12.88 4.39 6.52
C CYS A 35 -14.11 3.47 6.41
N GLY A 36 -14.20 2.43 7.23
CA GLY A 36 -15.27 1.42 7.15
C GLY A 36 -15.22 0.60 5.86
N TRP A 37 -14.04 0.44 5.27
CA TRP A 37 -13.85 -0.32 4.04
C TRP A 37 -13.46 -1.77 4.33
N GLY A 38 -13.63 -2.65 3.33
CA GLY A 38 -13.02 -3.97 3.32
C GLY A 38 -11.63 -3.91 2.68
N PHE A 39 -10.73 -4.80 3.09
CA PHE A 39 -9.44 -4.97 2.42
C PHE A 39 -9.59 -5.29 0.93
N ASP A 40 -10.68 -5.98 0.55
CA ASP A 40 -11.05 -6.29 -0.83
C ASP A 40 -11.23 -5.02 -1.70
N SER A 41 -11.51 -3.87 -1.09
CA SER A 41 -11.69 -2.58 -1.77
C SER A 41 -10.40 -1.75 -1.87
N VAL A 42 -9.27 -2.28 -1.40
CA VAL A 42 -7.97 -1.60 -1.40
C VAL A 42 -7.09 -2.12 -2.53
N ALA A 43 -6.51 -1.18 -3.28
CA ALA A 43 -5.38 -1.46 -4.16
C ALA A 43 -4.06 -0.94 -3.55
N VAL A 44 -3.02 -1.78 -3.55
CA VAL A 44 -1.67 -1.43 -3.09
C VAL A 44 -0.70 -1.48 -4.27
N ILE A 45 0.15 -0.45 -4.39
CA ILE A 45 1.25 -0.41 -5.37
C ILE A 45 2.58 -0.46 -4.61
N ALA A 46 3.20 -1.64 -4.60
CA ALA A 46 4.50 -1.85 -3.99
C ALA A 46 5.62 -1.20 -4.81
N THR A 47 6.49 -0.49 -4.09
CA THR A 47 7.67 0.18 -4.66
C THR A 47 8.97 -0.31 -4.03
N SER A 48 8.88 -1.10 -2.96
CA SER A 48 10.00 -1.60 -2.17
C SER A 48 9.69 -2.95 -1.54
N PRO A 49 10.71 -3.72 -1.10
CA PRO A 49 10.50 -5.01 -0.45
C PRO A 49 9.64 -4.93 0.83
N ALA A 50 9.62 -3.76 1.48
CA ALA A 50 8.84 -3.54 2.69
C ALA A 50 7.32 -3.49 2.45
N ASP A 51 6.86 -3.40 1.20
CA ASP A 51 5.45 -3.34 0.87
C ASP A 51 4.77 -4.72 0.79
N ARG A 52 5.55 -5.81 0.91
CA ARG A 52 5.06 -7.19 0.76
C ARG A 52 3.85 -7.49 1.65
N ASP A 53 3.92 -7.14 2.93
CA ASP A 53 2.85 -7.47 3.87
C ASP A 53 1.56 -6.67 3.57
N MET A 54 1.68 -5.45 3.03
CA MET A 54 0.51 -4.71 2.53
C MET A 54 -0.08 -5.35 1.28
N LEU A 55 0.74 -5.84 0.35
CA LEU A 55 0.25 -6.55 -0.84
C LEU A 55 -0.57 -7.78 -0.47
N LEU A 56 -0.09 -8.57 0.48
CA LEU A 56 -0.78 -9.78 0.94
C LEU A 56 -2.13 -9.49 1.62
N ALA A 57 -2.30 -8.29 2.17
CA ALA A 57 -3.54 -7.88 2.80
C ALA A 57 -4.53 -7.22 1.82
N ALA A 58 -4.07 -6.70 0.68
CA ALA A 58 -4.91 -5.92 -0.23
C ALA A 58 -5.76 -6.80 -1.15
N GLY A 59 -6.95 -6.32 -1.50
CA GLY A 59 -7.80 -6.96 -2.52
C GLY A 59 -7.25 -6.84 -3.93
N THR A 60 -6.37 -5.87 -4.18
CA THR A 60 -5.63 -5.75 -5.45
C THR A 60 -4.18 -5.38 -5.15
N ALA A 61 -3.25 -6.19 -5.65
CA ALA A 61 -1.84 -6.09 -5.37
C ALA A 61 -1.04 -5.83 -6.65
N PHE A 62 -0.43 -4.64 -6.77
CA PHE A 62 0.45 -4.28 -7.87
C PHE A 62 1.87 -4.06 -7.38
N ALA A 63 2.87 -4.37 -8.21
CA ALA A 63 4.27 -4.11 -7.88
C ALA A 63 5.04 -3.49 -9.06
N LEU A 64 5.93 -2.55 -8.77
CA LEU A 64 6.88 -2.04 -9.75
C LEU A 64 8.10 -2.96 -9.83
N LYS A 65 8.69 -3.11 -11.03
CA LYS A 65 10.03 -3.71 -11.16
C LYS A 65 11.01 -2.92 -10.28
N GLY A 66 11.67 -3.62 -9.36
CA GLY A 66 12.50 -3.01 -8.31
C GLY A 66 11.91 -3.08 -6.90
N ALA A 67 10.63 -3.47 -6.75
CA ALA A 67 9.99 -3.64 -5.44
C ALA A 67 10.48 -4.87 -4.65
N GLY A 68 11.42 -5.65 -5.18
CA GLY A 68 11.93 -6.88 -4.54
C GLY A 68 11.19 -8.13 -4.97
N TYR A 69 11.88 -9.28 -4.85
CA TYR A 69 11.41 -10.57 -5.36
C TYR A 69 10.05 -10.97 -4.75
N ASP A 70 9.93 -10.92 -3.43
CA ASP A 70 8.70 -11.36 -2.75
C ASP A 70 7.49 -10.46 -3.08
N ALA A 71 7.72 -9.15 -3.24
CA ALA A 71 6.65 -8.23 -3.63
C ALA A 71 6.20 -8.48 -5.08
N LEU A 72 7.13 -8.78 -5.98
CA LEU A 72 6.80 -9.14 -7.36
C LEU A 72 6.06 -10.48 -7.43
N ALA A 73 6.43 -11.44 -6.58
CA ALA A 73 5.78 -12.76 -6.51
C ALA A 73 4.37 -12.69 -5.90
N ALA A 74 4.13 -11.74 -4.99
CA ALA A 74 2.83 -11.52 -4.35
C ALA A 74 1.88 -10.63 -5.16
N ALA A 75 2.33 -10.00 -6.25
CA ALA A 75 1.52 -9.06 -7.02
C ALA A 75 0.66 -9.78 -8.07
N ASP A 76 -0.60 -9.36 -8.19
CA ASP A 76 -1.51 -9.75 -9.28
C ASP A 76 -1.00 -9.28 -10.64
N ARG A 77 -0.34 -8.11 -10.65
CA ARG A 77 0.26 -7.52 -11.84
C ARG A 77 1.53 -6.75 -11.51
N THR A 78 2.54 -6.92 -12.36
CA THR A 78 3.79 -6.17 -12.28
C THR A 78 3.87 -5.10 -13.37
N PHE A 79 4.43 -3.95 -13.02
CA PHE A 79 4.66 -2.81 -13.91
C PHE A 79 6.15 -2.53 -14.08
N PRO A 80 6.58 -1.76 -15.10
CA PRO A 80 7.95 -1.29 -15.21
C PRO A 80 8.45 -0.59 -13.93
N ALA A 81 9.76 -0.34 -13.86
CA ALA A 81 10.33 0.40 -12.75
C ALA A 81 9.83 1.85 -12.74
N ARG A 82 9.98 2.54 -11.61
CA ARG A 82 9.49 3.92 -11.43
C ARG A 82 10.09 4.86 -12.46
N GLU A 83 11.40 4.75 -12.70
CA GLU A 83 12.17 5.51 -13.68
C GLU A 83 11.75 5.26 -15.14
N ALA A 84 11.08 4.14 -15.41
CA ALA A 84 10.51 3.82 -16.72
C ALA A 84 9.02 4.22 -16.82
N GLY A 85 8.50 5.00 -15.87
CA GLY A 85 7.10 5.44 -15.85
C GLY A 85 6.11 4.41 -15.31
N GLY A 86 6.57 3.31 -14.72
CA GLY A 86 5.70 2.23 -14.24
C GLY A 86 4.72 2.64 -13.13
N PHE A 87 5.07 3.64 -12.32
CA PHE A 87 4.16 4.16 -11.29
C PHE A 87 2.90 4.79 -11.89
N THR A 88 3.05 5.59 -12.95
CA THR A 88 1.91 6.18 -13.66
C THR A 88 1.01 5.09 -14.25
N GLN A 89 1.60 4.09 -14.91
CA GLN A 89 0.85 2.96 -15.47
C GLN A 89 0.10 2.16 -14.40
N ALA A 90 0.70 1.98 -13.22
CA ALA A 90 0.06 1.28 -12.11
C ALA A 90 -1.13 2.08 -11.55
N VAL A 91 -1.00 3.40 -11.41
CA VAL A 91 -2.10 4.27 -10.99
C VAL A 91 -3.25 4.24 -12.01
N ASP A 92 -2.94 4.34 -13.31
CA ASP A 92 -3.96 4.26 -14.37
C ASP A 92 -4.71 2.93 -14.34
N ALA A 93 -4.01 1.83 -14.04
CA ALA A 93 -4.63 0.52 -13.87
C ALA A 93 -5.58 0.48 -12.66
N VAL A 94 -5.20 1.06 -11.52
CA VAL A 94 -6.08 1.16 -10.34
C VAL A 94 -7.32 1.99 -10.68
N CYS A 95 -7.16 3.14 -11.35
CA CYS A 95 -8.28 3.96 -11.77
C CYS A 95 -9.25 3.20 -12.69
N THR A 96 -8.72 2.37 -13.60
CA THR A 96 -9.53 1.55 -14.49
C THR A 96 -10.36 0.49 -13.73
N LEU A 97 -9.83 -0.04 -12.63
CA LEU A 97 -10.57 -0.97 -11.76
C LEU A 97 -11.68 -0.29 -10.96
N ALA A 98 -11.46 0.97 -10.57
CA ALA A 98 -12.43 1.75 -9.80
C ALA A 98 -13.59 2.29 -10.65
N LEU A 99 -13.43 2.33 -11.98
CA LEU A 99 -14.50 2.72 -12.88
C LEU A 99 -15.57 1.61 -12.89
N PRO A 100 -16.87 1.95 -12.75
CA PRO A 100 -17.93 0.96 -12.89
C PRO A 100 -17.82 0.32 -14.28
N ALA A 101 -17.81 -1.01 -14.34
CA ALA A 101 -18.03 -1.72 -15.59
C ALA A 101 -19.37 -1.23 -16.14
N ASN A 102 -19.34 -0.45 -17.22
CA ASN A 102 -20.56 0.06 -17.83
C ASN A 102 -21.44 -1.14 -18.23
N PRO A 103 -22.72 -1.18 -17.81
CA PRO A 103 -23.64 -2.25 -18.20
C PRO A 103 -23.98 -2.22 -19.70
#